data_AF-A0A3N5W3M9-F1
#
_entry.id   AF-A0A3N5W3M9-F1
#
_cell.length_a   1.000
_cell.length_b   1.000
_cell.length_c   1.000
_cell.angle_alpha   90.00
_cell.angle_beta   90.00
_cell.angle_gamma   90.00
#
_symmetry.space_group_name_H-M   'P 1'
#
loop_
_entity.id
_entity.type
_entity.pdbx_description
1 polymer ?
#
loop_
_entity_poly.entity_id
_entity_poly.type
_entity_poly.pdbx_seq_one_letter_code
_entity_poly.pdbx_strand_id
1 'polypeptide(L)'
;MNFLGRLNQISNKVEKAFLAAAIIVCSLLLFVNVVLRYVFLAPIYWAEEFVRYLMVWMIFIGASQVTLWGGHVAVDIVPRVLSKRGNAALAFIVNVICILF
;
A
#
# COMPACT_ATOMS: atom_id res chain seq x y z
N MET A 1 -20.08 6.51 -22.66
CA MET A 1 -19.12 5.94 -21.68
C MET A 1 -19.11 4.44 -21.85
N ASN A 2 -18.00 3.90 -22.35
CA ASN A 2 -17.88 2.48 -22.71
C ASN A 2 -18.05 1.59 -21.46
N PHE A 3 -18.66 0.41 -21.63
CA PHE A 3 -18.88 -0.59 -20.57
C PHE A 3 -17.62 -0.84 -19.72
N LEU A 4 -16.45 -0.92 -20.38
CA LEU A 4 -15.13 -1.08 -19.76
C LEU A 4 -14.77 0.05 -18.79
N GLY A 5 -15.16 1.30 -19.09
CA GLY A 5 -14.88 2.43 -18.21
C GLY A 5 -15.68 2.38 -16.90
N ARG A 6 -16.91 1.87 -16.95
CA ARG A 6 -17.73 1.69 -15.74
C ARG A 6 -17.16 0.58 -14.84
N LEU A 7 -16.73 -0.53 -15.43
CA LEU A 7 -16.09 -1.62 -14.69
C LEU A 7 -14.84 -1.16 -13.95
N ASN A 8 -13.97 -0.40 -14.63
CA ASN A 8 -12.75 0.12 -14.03
C ASN A 8 -13.04 1.09 -12.86
N GLN A 9 -14.04 1.95 -12.99
CA GLN A 9 -14.45 2.86 -11.92
C GLN A 9 -15.00 2.13 -10.69
N ILE A 10 -15.75 1.05 -10.90
CA ILE A 10 -16.28 0.23 -9.81
C ILE A 10 -15.13 -0.50 -9.11
N SER A 11 -14.21 -1.13 -9.85
CA SER A 11 -13.02 -1.80 -9.30
C SER A 11 -12.21 -0.84 -8.43
N ASN A 12 -11.86 0.32 -8.96
CA ASN A 12 -11.09 1.34 -8.22
C ASN A 12 -11.79 1.80 -6.94
N LYS A 13 -13.12 1.96 -6.93
CA LYS A 13 -13.85 2.34 -5.72
C LYS A 13 -13.84 1.24 -4.67
N VAL A 14 -14.04 -0.01 -5.09
CA VAL A 14 -14.04 -1.18 -4.21
C VAL A 14 -12.65 -1.39 -3.61
N GLU A 15 -11.60 -1.35 -4.43
CA GLU A 15 -10.21 -1.48 -4.01
C GLU A 15 -9.84 -0.42 -2.97
N LYS A 16 -10.15 0.86 -3.25
CA LYS A 16 -9.90 1.96 -2.30
C LYS A 16 -10.69 1.82 -0.99
N ALA A 17 -11.96 1.43 -1.06
CA ALA A 17 -12.78 1.22 0.12
C ALA A 17 -12.24 0.07 0.99
N PHE A 18 -11.82 -1.03 0.36
CA PHE A 18 -11.20 -2.15 1.05
C PHE A 18 -9.90 -1.74 1.74
N LEU A 19 -8.99 -1.08 1.03
CA LEU A 19 -7.70 -0.64 1.58
C LEU A 19 -7.89 0.33 2.75
N ALA A 20 -8.81 1.29 2.63
CA ALA A 20 -9.12 2.22 3.71
C ALA A 20 -9.68 1.50 4.95
N ALA A 21 -10.64 0.58 4.74
CA ALA A 21 -11.22 -0.20 5.84
C ALA A 21 -10.18 -1.10 6.50
N ALA A 22 -9.33 -1.77 5.72
CA ALA A 22 -8.31 -2.68 6.22
C ALA A 22 -7.27 -1.96 7.09
N ILE A 23 -6.83 -0.76 6.69
CA ILE A 23 -5.91 0.06 7.50
C ILE A 23 -6.54 0.45 8.83
N ILE A 24 -7.80 0.89 8.82
CA ILE A 24 -8.53 1.26 10.04
C ILE A 24 -8.66 0.06 10.98
N VAL A 25 -9.05 -1.09 10.45
CA VAL A 25 -9.18 -2.33 11.23
C VAL A 25 -7.84 -2.75 11.83
N CYS A 26 -6.75 -2.76 11.04
CA CYS A 26 -5.42 -3.06 11.54
C CYS A 26 -5.00 -2.10 12.66
N SER A 27 -5.19 -0.80 12.47
CA SER A 27 -4.82 0.22 13.45
C SER A 27 -5.57 0.06 14.76
N LEU A 28 -6.90 -0.08 14.70
CA LEU A 28 -7.74 -0.26 15.88
C LEU A 28 -7.45 -1.58 16.60
N LEU A 29 -7.31 -2.67 15.85
CA LEU A 29 -7.03 -3.99 16.43
C LEU A 29 -5.68 -4.01 17.13
N LEU A 30 -4.63 -3.46 16.51
CA LEU A 30 -3.32 -3.35 17.14
C LEU A 30 -3.35 -2.43 18.36
N PHE A 31 -4.03 -1.29 18.27
CA PHE A 31 -4.16 -0.37 19.39
C PHE A 31 -4.85 -1.02 20.59
N VAL A 32 -6.00 -1.66 20.37
CA VAL A 32 -6.73 -2.40 21.41
C VAL A 32 -5.87 -3.53 21.98
N ASN A 33 -5.17 -4.27 21.12
CA ASN A 33 -4.28 -5.36 21.56
C ASN A 33 -3.14 -4.84 22.45
N VAL A 34 -2.56 -3.68 22.14
CA VAL A 34 -1.54 -3.02 22.96
C VAL A 34 -2.13 -2.61 24.32
N VAL A 35 -3.29 -1.96 24.34
CA VAL A 35 -3.96 -1.56 25.59
C VAL A 35 -4.27 -2.78 26.45
N LEU A 36 -4.83 -3.83 25.87
CA LEU A 36 -5.14 -5.08 26.56
C LEU A 36 -3.90 -5.79 27.11
N ARG A 37 -2.81 -5.80 26.33
CA ARG A 37 -1.55 -6.43 26.74
C ARG A 37 -0.94 -5.72 27.96
N TYR A 38 -0.90 -4.40 27.96
CA TYR A 38 -0.16 -3.65 28.99
C TYR A 38 -1.00 -3.21 30.19
N VAL A 39 -2.31 -2.94 30.00
CA VAL A 39 -3.19 -2.49 31.09
C VAL A 39 -3.89 -3.68 31.75
N PHE A 40 -4.39 -4.62 30.95
CA PHE A 40 -5.21 -5.74 31.42
C PHE A 40 -4.45 -7.07 31.51
N LEU A 41 -3.18 -7.10 31.06
CA LEU A 41 -2.34 -8.31 31.00
C LEU A 41 -2.98 -9.47 30.23
N ALA A 42 -3.91 -9.17 29.31
CA ALA A 42 -4.73 -10.14 28.60
C ALA A 42 -4.78 -9.83 27.09
N PRO A 43 -3.68 -10.10 26.34
CA PRO A 43 -3.60 -9.78 24.91
C PRO A 43 -4.54 -10.64 24.07
N ILE A 44 -4.90 -10.14 22.89
CA ILE A 44 -5.62 -10.90 21.87
C ILE A 44 -4.61 -11.74 21.09
N TYR A 45 -4.58 -13.06 21.34
CA TYR A 45 -3.57 -13.95 20.77
C TYR A 45 -3.50 -13.95 19.24
N TRP A 46 -4.64 -13.87 18.56
CA TRP A 46 -4.72 -13.96 17.10
C TRP A 46 -4.59 -12.62 16.38
N ALA A 47 -4.52 -11.49 17.11
CA ALA A 47 -4.54 -10.17 16.50
C ALA A 47 -3.35 -9.93 15.56
N GLU A 48 -2.16 -10.39 15.94
CA GLU A 48 -0.94 -10.25 15.14
C GLU A 48 -1.02 -11.08 13.84
N GLU A 49 -1.59 -12.28 13.90
CA GLU A 49 -1.77 -13.16 12.74
C GLU A 49 -2.78 -12.57 11.76
N PHE A 50 -3.92 -12.08 12.26
CA PHE A 50 -4.95 -11.48 11.42
C PHE A 50 -4.44 -10.23 10.70
N VAL A 51 -3.73 -9.35 11.41
CA VAL A 51 -3.12 -8.16 10.79
C VAL A 51 -2.12 -8.57 9.70
N ARG A 52 -1.30 -9.59 9.94
CA ARG A 52 -0.35 -10.09 8.94
C ARG A 52 -1.05 -10.60 7.69
N TYR A 53 -2.11 -11.40 7.83
CA TYR A 53 -2.87 -11.86 6.67
C TYR A 53 -3.58 -10.72 5.96
N LEU A 54 -4.14 -9.75 6.69
CA LEU A 54 -4.78 -8.60 6.08
C LEU A 54 -3.79 -7.71 5.33
N MET A 55 -2.56 -7.56 5.85
CA MET A 55 -1.47 -6.87 5.17
C MET A 55 -1.11 -7.54 3.83
N VAL A 56 -1.06 -8.87 3.77
CA VAL A 56 -0.81 -9.59 2.51
C VAL A 56 -1.89 -9.24 1.48
N TRP A 57 -3.17 -9.26 1.87
CA TRP A 57 -4.26 -8.85 0.99
C TRP A 57 -4.17 -7.38 0.55
N MET A 58 -3.81 -6.48 1.48
CA MET A 58 -3.61 -5.07 1.16
C MET A 58 -2.47 -4.85 0.16
N ILE A 59 -1.39 -5.64 0.22
CA ILE A 59 -0.28 -5.52 -0.74
C ILE A 59 -0.75 -5.91 -2.14
N PHE A 60 -1.43 -7.04 -2.30
CA PHE A 60 -1.92 -7.49 -3.62
C PHE A 60 -2.92 -6.51 -4.24
N ILE A 61 -3.86 -5.99 -3.44
CA ILE A 61 -4.88 -5.03 -3.89
C ILE A 61 -4.28 -3.62 -4.04
N GLY A 62 -3.32 -3.24 -3.20
CA GLY A 62 -2.65 -1.95 -3.27
C GLY A 62 -1.69 -1.85 -4.46
N ALA A 63 -1.04 -2.94 -4.84
CA ALA A 63 -0.10 -2.98 -5.95
C ALA A 63 -0.76 -2.59 -7.28
N SER A 64 -1.98 -3.07 -7.57
CA SER A 64 -2.72 -2.68 -8.78
C SER A 64 -2.93 -1.16 -8.82
N GLN A 65 -3.36 -0.55 -7.71
CA GLN A 65 -3.59 0.90 -7.60
C GLN A 65 -2.28 1.68 -7.72
N VAL A 66 -1.19 1.24 -7.09
CA VAL A 66 0.10 1.93 -7.14
C VAL A 66 0.68 1.92 -8.55
N THR A 67 0.61 0.79 -9.25
CA THR A 67 1.12 0.65 -10.63
C THR A 67 0.32 1.51 -11.61
N LEU A 68 -1.01 1.59 -11.46
CA LEU A 68 -1.86 2.42 -12.32
C LEU A 68 -1.55 3.93 -12.21
N TRP A 69 -1.10 4.39 -11.05
CA TRP A 69 -0.89 5.82 -10.77
C TRP A 69 0.60 6.20 -10.74
N GLY A 70 1.51 5.25 -11.00
CA GLY A 70 2.96 5.47 -10.88
C GLY A 70 3.39 5.83 -9.45
N GLY A 71 2.61 5.44 -8.45
CA GLY A 71 2.72 5.90 -7.06
C GLY A 71 3.72 5.12 -6.21
N HIS A 72 4.69 4.43 -6.81
CA HIS A 72 5.76 3.79 -6.05
C HIS A 72 6.46 4.88 -5.24
N VAL A 73 6.63 4.66 -3.93
CA VAL A 73 7.18 5.67 -3.03
C VAL A 73 8.60 6.02 -3.49
N ALA A 74 8.73 7.16 -4.17
CA ALA A 74 9.99 7.66 -4.66
C ALA A 74 10.59 8.60 -3.61
N VAL A 75 11.82 8.32 -3.18
CA VAL A 75 12.58 9.26 -2.34
C VAL A 75 13.13 10.37 -3.24
N ASP A 76 12.44 11.51 -3.26
CA ASP A 76 12.73 12.64 -4.16
C ASP A 76 14.06 13.38 -3.86
N ILE A 77 14.79 12.99 -2.82
CA ILE A 77 16.04 13.64 -2.41
C ILE A 77 17.11 13.48 -3.50
N VAL A 78 17.25 12.27 -4.04
CA VAL A 78 18.27 11.95 -5.06
C VAL A 78 18.01 12.69 -6.38
N PRO A 79 16.78 12.67 -6.97
CA PRO A 79 16.51 13.40 -8.20
C PRO A 79 16.68 14.91 -8.12
N ARG A 80 16.52 15.52 -6.92
CA ARG A 80 16.66 16.97 -6.74
C ARG A 80 18.11 17.47 -6.83
N VAL A 81 19.10 16.60 -6.60
CA VAL A 81 20.52 16.95 -6.58
C VAL A 81 21.22 16.63 -7.91
N LEU A 82 20.60 15.81 -8.76
CA LEU A 82 21.19 15.34 -10.02
C LEU A 82 20.99 16.32 -11.19
N SER A 83 21.97 16.36 -12.09
CA SER A 83 21.85 17.05 -13.38
C SER A 83 20.84 16.35 -14.30
N LYS A 84 20.34 17.05 -15.34
CA LYS A 84 19.31 16.51 -16.27
C LYS A 84 19.64 15.12 -16.83
N ARG A 85 20.91 14.82 -17.11
CA ARG A 85 21.35 13.49 -17.59
C ARG A 85 21.33 12.43 -16.48
N GLY A 86 21.68 12.81 -15.25
CA GLY A 86 21.61 11.93 -14.09
C GLY A 86 20.17 11.51 -13.76
N ASN A 87 19.22 12.44 -13.86
CA ASN A 87 17.80 12.12 -13.68
C ASN A 87 17.23 11.20 -14.77
N ALA A 88 17.66 11.35 -16.02
CA ALA A 88 17.25 10.45 -17.09
C ALA A 88 17.74 9.00 -16.86
N ALA A 89 18.99 8.84 -16.42
CA ALA A 89 19.55 7.53 -16.08
C ALA A 89 18.85 6.92 -14.85
N LEU A 90 18.59 7.72 -13.82
CA LEU A 90 17.87 7.29 -12.62
C LEU A 90 16.46 6.82 -12.97
N ALA A 91 15.71 7.59 -13.77
CA ALA A 91 14.36 7.22 -14.20
C ALA A 91 14.35 5.92 -15.01
N PHE A 92 15.35 5.70 -15.86
CA PHE A 92 15.50 4.45 -16.60
C PHE A 92 15.73 3.26 -15.65
N ILE A 93 16.65 3.40 -14.68
CA ILE A 93 16.94 2.36 -13.69
C ILE A 93 15.69 2.04 -12.85
N VAL A 94 14.99 3.07 -12.36
CA VAL A 94 13.77 2.89 -11.56
C VAL A 94 12.71 2.13 -12.35
N ASN A 95 12.47 2.50 -13.61
CA ASN A 95 11.49 1.78 -14.44
C ASN A 95 11.90 0.32 -14.70
N VAL A 96 13.17 0.05 -14.95
CA VAL A 96 13.66 -1.33 -15.11
C VAL A 96 13.46 -2.16 -13.84
N ILE A 97 13.76 -1.57 -12.67
CA ILE A 97 13.54 -2.22 -11.38
C ILE A 97 12.05 -2.47 -11.13
N CYS A 98 11.18 -1.50 -11.42
CA CYS A 98 9.73 -1.64 -11.30
C CYS A 98 9.13 -2.69 -12.24
N ILE A 99 9.78 -3.00 -13.37
CA ILE A 99 9.35 -4.08 -14.27
C ILE A 99 9.83 -5.44 -13.75
N LEU A 100 11.00 -5.48 -13.10
CA LEU A 100 11.58 -6.71 -12.54
C LEU A 100 10.90 -7.18 -11.25
N PHE A 101 10.23 -6.26 -10.54
CA PHE A 101 9.59 -6.51 -9.24
C PHE A 101 8.07 -6.64 -9.38
#